data_AF-A0A1G3I471-F1
#
_entry.id   AF-A0A1G3I471-F1
#
_cell.length_a   1.000
_cell.length_b   1.000
_cell.length_c   1.000
_cell.angle_alpha   90.00
_cell.angle_beta   90.00
_cell.angle_gamma   90.00
#
_symmetry.space_group_name_H-M   'P 1'
#
loop_
_entity.id
_entity.type
_entity.pdbx_description
1 polymer ?
#
loop_
_entity_poly.entity_id
_entity_poly.type
_entity_poly.pdbx_seq_one_letter_code
_entity_poly.pdbx_strand_id
1 'polypeptide(L)'
;MKRIFSKLAATLLVASAWAGTVAFTAAQAVSDLPGGPAVRQLNLHPPVTKIAEEQVWLHWFMLILCTAIFVAVFTVMFYSIWKHRKSVGHKSANFHESVTVEIVWTIVPFVIVILMALPATKVVVAMKDTTNADLTIKVTGMQWKWGYDYLKGEGEGIGFLSALDRTQREMSNDGGPKAGEQVEDYLLKVDHPMVVPVNKKIRLITTANDVIHSFMIPSFGIKQDAIPGFVRDTWFRAEKIGDYHGQCVELCGKEH
;
A
#
# COMPACT_ATOMS: atom_id res chain seq x y z
N MET A 1 58.10 -17.25 -14.79
CA MET A 1 57.71 -16.10 -13.94
C MET A 1 56.83 -15.07 -14.66
N LYS A 2 57.26 -14.41 -15.75
CA LYS A 2 56.49 -13.33 -16.42
C LYS A 2 55.03 -13.68 -16.77
N ARG A 3 54.75 -14.91 -17.23
CA ARG A 3 53.39 -15.41 -17.56
C ARG A 3 52.47 -15.56 -16.35
N ILE A 4 53.00 -15.80 -15.15
CA ILE A 4 52.22 -15.94 -13.92
C ILE A 4 51.87 -14.54 -13.40
N PHE A 5 52.83 -13.62 -13.40
CA PHE A 5 52.61 -12.22 -13.05
C PHE A 5 51.59 -11.54 -13.98
N SER A 6 51.61 -11.80 -15.30
CA SER A 6 50.63 -11.21 -16.22
C SER A 6 49.22 -11.76 -16.01
N LYS A 7 49.08 -13.05 -15.67
CA LYS A 7 47.78 -13.66 -15.35
C LYS A 7 47.21 -13.13 -14.03
N LEU A 8 48.05 -13.00 -13.00
CA LEU A 8 47.67 -12.41 -11.71
C LEU A 8 47.25 -10.95 -11.84
N ALA A 9 48.00 -10.15 -12.60
CA ALA A 9 47.64 -8.76 -12.88
C ALA A 9 46.32 -8.64 -13.65
N ALA A 10 46.08 -9.51 -14.63
CA ALA A 10 44.81 -9.55 -15.37
C ALA A 10 43.62 -9.93 -14.47
N THR A 11 43.77 -10.92 -13.58
CA THR A 11 42.71 -11.28 -12.63
C THR A 11 42.45 -10.21 -11.59
N LEU A 12 43.48 -9.51 -11.10
CA LEU A 12 43.33 -8.39 -10.17
C LEU A 12 42.64 -7.19 -10.84
N LEU A 13 42.98 -6.88 -12.09
CA LEU A 13 42.33 -5.83 -12.86
C LEU A 13 40.85 -6.15 -13.10
N VAL A 14 40.53 -7.38 -13.50
CA VAL A 14 39.15 -7.82 -13.68
C VAL A 14 38.38 -7.75 -12.35
N ALA A 15 38.95 -8.26 -11.24
CA ALA A 15 38.32 -8.18 -9.92
C ALA A 15 38.09 -6.74 -9.46
N SER A 16 39.05 -5.82 -9.70
CA SER A 16 38.89 -4.40 -9.39
C SER A 16 37.84 -3.71 -10.27
N ALA A 17 37.72 -4.10 -11.54
CA ALA A 17 36.70 -3.58 -12.43
C ALA A 17 35.30 -4.05 -12.01
N TRP A 18 35.15 -5.32 -11.62
CA TRP A 18 33.90 -5.86 -11.07
C TRP A 18 33.54 -5.24 -9.71
N ALA A 19 34.51 -5.06 -8.82
CA ALA A 19 34.27 -4.38 -7.54
C ALA A 19 33.88 -2.92 -7.76
N GLY A 20 34.53 -2.24 -8.71
CA GLY A 20 34.22 -0.86 -9.10
C GLY A 20 32.83 -0.73 -9.72
N THR A 21 32.41 -1.63 -10.60
CA THR A 21 31.06 -1.60 -11.18
C THR A 21 29.99 -1.92 -10.15
N VAL A 22 30.19 -2.90 -9.26
CA VAL A 22 29.26 -3.21 -8.17
C VAL A 22 29.12 -2.03 -7.21
N ALA A 23 30.23 -1.42 -6.79
CA ALA A 23 30.22 -0.24 -5.93
C ALA A 23 29.53 0.96 -6.60
N PHE A 24 29.78 1.18 -7.90
CA PHE A 24 29.12 2.23 -8.67
C PHE A 24 27.60 1.99 -8.80
N THR A 25 27.17 0.75 -9.07
CA THR A 25 25.73 0.43 -9.11
C THR A 25 25.05 0.54 -7.75
N ALA A 26 25.73 0.18 -6.67
CA ALA A 26 25.21 0.33 -5.31
C ALA A 26 25.09 1.81 -4.91
N ALA A 27 26.07 2.65 -5.28
CA ALA A 27 26.07 4.09 -5.03
C ALA A 27 25.04 4.88 -5.85
N GLN A 28 24.39 4.23 -6.82
CA GLN A 28 23.34 4.83 -7.67
C GLN A 28 21.97 4.19 -7.44
N ALA A 29 21.86 3.29 -6.45
CA ALA A 29 20.59 2.66 -6.12
C ALA A 29 19.67 3.64 -5.38
N VAL A 30 18.41 3.70 -5.78
CA VAL A 30 17.34 4.36 -5.01
C VAL A 30 17.17 3.60 -3.69
N SER A 31 16.94 4.33 -2.60
CA SER A 31 16.78 3.77 -1.26
C SER A 31 15.30 3.67 -0.87
N ASP A 32 15.01 2.89 0.18
CA ASP A 32 13.64 2.89 0.72
C ASP A 32 13.32 4.25 1.34
N LEU A 33 12.13 4.80 1.05
CA LEU A 33 11.65 6.01 1.72
C LEU A 33 11.01 5.65 3.07
N PRO A 34 11.57 6.07 4.22
CA PRO A 34 10.96 5.81 5.52
C PRO A 34 9.54 6.39 5.60
N GLY A 35 8.58 5.57 6.01
CA GLY A 35 7.16 5.95 6.08
C GLY A 35 6.47 6.19 4.73
N GLY A 36 7.18 5.98 3.62
CA GLY A 36 6.68 5.98 2.24
C GLY A 36 6.80 4.60 1.57
N PRO A 37 6.82 4.54 0.23
CA PRO A 37 7.03 3.29 -0.50
C PRO A 37 8.48 2.82 -0.43
N ALA A 38 8.68 1.50 -0.33
CA ALA A 38 9.99 0.87 -0.44
C ALA A 38 10.31 0.49 -1.89
N VAL A 39 11.60 0.39 -2.20
CA VAL A 39 12.07 0.06 -3.55
C VAL A 39 11.68 -1.37 -3.88
N ARG A 40 10.92 -1.52 -4.99
CA ARG A 40 10.41 -2.82 -5.46
C ARG A 40 9.57 -3.55 -4.40
N GLN A 41 8.86 -2.79 -3.58
CA GLN A 41 7.95 -3.32 -2.58
C GLN A 41 6.85 -4.18 -3.23
N LEU A 42 6.66 -5.41 -2.70
CA LEU A 42 5.64 -6.36 -3.17
C LEU A 42 4.45 -6.48 -2.21
N ASN A 43 4.56 -5.93 -1.01
CA ASN A 43 3.57 -6.06 0.06
C ASN A 43 3.03 -4.70 0.48
N LEU A 44 2.04 -4.68 1.38
CA LEU A 44 1.52 -3.47 2.01
C LEU A 44 2.63 -2.67 2.73
N HIS A 45 2.39 -1.37 2.92
CA HIS A 45 3.29 -0.50 3.68
C HIS A 45 3.46 -0.99 5.12
N PRO A 46 4.66 -0.84 5.72
CA PRO A 46 4.86 -1.13 7.12
C PRO A 46 3.84 -0.37 7.98
N PRO A 47 3.04 -1.07 8.81
CA PRO A 47 2.00 -0.42 9.60
C PRO A 47 2.61 0.35 10.77
N VAL A 48 2.03 1.51 11.08
CA VAL A 48 2.40 2.31 12.27
C VAL A 48 1.20 2.71 13.13
N THR A 49 0.04 2.08 12.88
CA THR A 49 -1.18 2.20 13.68
C THR A 49 -1.74 0.80 13.92
N LYS A 50 -2.51 0.62 15.00
CA LYS A 50 -3.20 -0.66 15.25
C LYS A 50 -4.14 -1.08 14.14
N ILE A 51 -4.83 -0.11 13.53
CA ILE A 51 -5.72 -0.38 12.39
C ILE A 51 -4.94 -0.93 11.19
N ALA A 52 -3.78 -0.33 10.86
CA ALA A 52 -2.94 -0.81 9.78
C ALA A 52 -2.37 -2.21 10.07
N GLU A 53 -1.97 -2.48 11.32
CA GLU A 53 -1.51 -3.83 11.73
C GLU A 53 -2.60 -4.89 11.50
N GLU A 54 -3.85 -4.60 11.91
CA GLU A 54 -4.99 -5.49 11.71
C GLU A 54 -5.33 -5.67 10.21
N GLN A 55 -5.21 -4.62 9.41
CA GLN A 55 -5.39 -4.72 7.95
C GLN A 55 -4.33 -5.62 7.31
N VAL A 56 -3.07 -5.51 7.72
CA VAL A 56 -1.98 -6.38 7.23
C VAL A 56 -2.21 -7.83 7.65
N TRP A 57 -2.67 -8.07 8.89
CA TRP A 57 -3.02 -9.41 9.35
C TRP A 57 -4.18 -10.00 8.54
N LEU A 58 -5.26 -9.25 8.34
CA LEU A 58 -6.40 -9.66 7.52
C LEU A 58 -5.97 -9.96 6.09
N HIS A 59 -5.10 -9.13 5.50
CA HIS A 59 -4.56 -9.35 4.17
C HIS A 59 -3.88 -10.72 4.06
N TRP A 60 -2.98 -11.05 4.99
CA TRP A 60 -2.29 -12.34 4.97
C TRP A 60 -3.20 -13.52 5.26
N PHE A 61 -4.12 -13.39 6.21
CA PHE A 61 -5.13 -14.41 6.50
C PHE A 61 -5.94 -14.75 5.24
N MET A 62 -6.43 -13.73 4.54
CA MET A 62 -7.19 -13.86 3.29
C MET A 62 -6.35 -14.43 2.16
N LEU A 63 -5.11 -13.94 1.99
CA LEU A 63 -4.21 -14.38 0.94
C LEU A 63 -3.85 -15.87 1.07
N ILE A 64 -3.53 -16.33 2.29
CA ILE A 64 -3.24 -17.75 2.57
C ILE A 64 -4.47 -18.62 2.27
N LEU A 65 -5.64 -18.20 2.73
CA LEU A 65 -6.90 -18.91 2.49
C LEU A 65 -7.22 -19.02 1.00
N CYS A 66 -7.18 -17.91 0.27
CA CYS A 66 -7.40 -17.88 -1.18
C CYS A 66 -6.37 -18.73 -1.93
N THR A 67 -5.10 -18.71 -1.50
CA THR A 67 -4.04 -19.54 -2.10
C THR A 67 -4.29 -21.02 -1.84
N ALA A 68 -4.75 -21.41 -0.66
CA ALA A 68 -5.11 -22.80 -0.36
C ALA A 68 -6.27 -23.29 -1.23
N ILE A 69 -7.32 -22.48 -1.40
CA ILE A 69 -8.45 -22.79 -2.30
C ILE A 69 -7.97 -22.88 -3.75
N PHE A 70 -7.14 -21.92 -4.19
CA PHE A 70 -6.54 -21.92 -5.52
C PHE A 70 -5.77 -23.21 -5.78
N VAL A 71 -4.84 -23.59 -4.90
CA VAL A 71 -4.07 -24.83 -5.04
C VAL A 71 -4.98 -26.06 -5.05
N ALA A 72 -6.01 -26.11 -4.21
CA ALA A 72 -6.97 -27.22 -4.19
C ALA A 72 -7.71 -27.36 -5.53
N VAL A 73 -8.26 -26.26 -6.06
CA VAL A 73 -8.98 -26.25 -7.35
C VAL A 73 -8.06 -26.64 -8.50
N PHE A 74 -6.88 -26.03 -8.59
CA PHE A 74 -5.92 -26.31 -9.65
C PHE A 74 -5.38 -27.74 -9.56
N THR A 75 -5.20 -28.28 -8.36
CA THR A 75 -4.80 -29.68 -8.18
C THR A 75 -5.86 -30.62 -8.74
N VAL A 76 -7.13 -30.43 -8.40
CA VAL A 76 -8.23 -31.26 -8.93
C VAL A 76 -8.35 -31.12 -10.45
N MET A 77 -8.21 -29.89 -10.97
CA MET A 77 -8.26 -29.64 -12.42
C MET A 77 -7.11 -30.32 -13.15
N PHE A 78 -5.86 -30.13 -12.71
CA PHE A 78 -4.69 -30.74 -13.35
C PHE A 78 -4.70 -32.26 -13.22
N TYR A 79 -5.10 -32.79 -12.07
CA TYR A 79 -5.33 -34.21 -11.89
C TYR A 79 -6.36 -34.73 -12.89
N SER A 80 -7.48 -34.01 -13.05
CA SER A 80 -8.55 -34.40 -13.95
C SER A 80 -8.08 -34.43 -15.41
N ILE A 81 -7.40 -33.39 -15.86
CA ILE A 81 -6.81 -33.31 -17.21
C ILE A 81 -5.80 -34.43 -17.43
N TRP A 82 -4.90 -34.67 -16.49
CA TRP A 82 -3.86 -35.67 -16.65
C TRP A 82 -4.42 -37.10 -16.65
N LYS A 83 -5.34 -37.41 -15.73
CA LYS A 83 -5.88 -38.76 -15.53
C LYS A 83 -6.98 -39.13 -16.54
N HIS A 84 -7.85 -38.19 -16.90
CA HIS A 84 -9.04 -38.43 -17.73
C HIS A 84 -8.86 -38.03 -19.20
N ARG A 85 -7.63 -37.74 -19.65
CA ARG A 85 -7.36 -37.42 -21.06
C ARG A 85 -7.69 -38.57 -22.02
N LYS A 86 -8.16 -38.21 -23.22
CA LYS A 86 -8.48 -39.17 -24.30
C LYS A 86 -7.28 -40.05 -24.71
N SER A 87 -6.05 -39.51 -24.65
CA SER A 87 -4.85 -40.23 -25.09
C SER A 87 -4.48 -41.46 -24.24
N VAL A 88 -5.02 -41.59 -23.02
CA VAL A 88 -4.85 -42.81 -22.20
C VAL A 88 -6.01 -43.79 -22.34
N GLY A 89 -6.90 -43.60 -23.33
CA GLY A 89 -8.05 -44.45 -23.56
C GLY A 89 -9.16 -44.29 -22.52
N HIS A 90 -9.20 -43.17 -21.79
CA HIS A 90 -10.25 -42.92 -20.80
C HIS A 90 -11.62 -42.80 -21.49
N LYS A 91 -12.63 -43.49 -20.94
CA LYS A 91 -14.02 -43.44 -21.41
C LYS A 91 -14.82 -42.50 -20.51
N SER A 92 -15.68 -41.66 -21.09
CA SER A 92 -16.54 -40.77 -20.31
C SER A 92 -17.50 -41.55 -19.41
N ALA A 93 -17.72 -41.04 -18.21
CA ALA A 93 -18.80 -41.51 -17.35
C ALA A 93 -20.15 -40.91 -17.78
N ASN A 94 -21.26 -41.54 -17.40
CA ASN A 94 -22.63 -41.15 -17.77
C ASN A 94 -23.48 -40.61 -16.59
N PHE A 95 -22.85 -40.13 -15.53
CA PHE A 95 -23.56 -39.46 -14.44
C PHE A 95 -23.79 -37.97 -14.78
N HIS A 96 -24.88 -37.38 -14.27
CA HIS A 96 -25.26 -36.00 -14.59
C HIS A 96 -25.40 -35.11 -13.34
N GLU A 97 -25.60 -35.69 -12.17
CA GLU A 97 -25.79 -34.95 -10.92
C GLU A 97 -25.27 -35.73 -9.72
N SER A 98 -25.02 -35.01 -8.63
CA SER A 98 -24.78 -35.62 -7.32
C SER A 98 -25.19 -34.64 -6.23
N VAL A 99 -26.40 -34.83 -5.72
CA VAL A 99 -26.97 -34.01 -4.63
C VAL A 99 -26.02 -33.94 -3.44
N THR A 100 -25.31 -35.03 -3.12
CA THR A 100 -24.33 -35.03 -2.03
C THR A 100 -23.16 -34.08 -2.28
N VAL A 101 -22.59 -34.09 -3.48
CA VAL A 101 -21.47 -33.19 -3.82
C VAL A 101 -21.95 -31.74 -3.90
N GLU A 102 -23.15 -31.53 -4.44
CA GLU A 102 -23.83 -30.23 -4.48
C GLU A 102 -24.02 -29.60 -3.10
N ILE A 103 -24.49 -30.39 -2.13
CA ILE A 103 -24.63 -29.95 -0.75
C ILE A 103 -23.25 -29.58 -0.16
N VAL A 104 -22.24 -30.42 -0.37
CA VAL A 104 -20.89 -30.19 0.18
C VAL A 104 -20.28 -28.90 -0.35
N TRP A 105 -20.27 -28.68 -1.67
CA TRP A 105 -19.69 -27.45 -2.24
C TRP A 105 -20.54 -26.22 -2.01
N THR A 106 -21.77 -26.35 -1.51
CA THR A 106 -22.60 -25.19 -1.14
C THR A 106 -22.34 -24.79 0.31
N ILE A 107 -22.29 -25.77 1.22
CA ILE A 107 -22.06 -25.53 2.65
C ILE A 107 -20.63 -25.09 2.91
N VAL A 108 -19.62 -25.71 2.26
CA VAL A 108 -18.21 -25.40 2.55
C VAL A 108 -17.86 -23.93 2.25
N PRO A 109 -18.14 -23.36 1.06
CA PRO A 109 -17.91 -21.93 0.80
C PRO A 109 -18.72 -21.01 1.71
N PHE A 110 -19.96 -21.38 2.06
CA PHE A 110 -20.77 -20.61 2.98
C PHE A 110 -20.10 -20.47 4.37
N VAL A 111 -19.61 -21.59 4.92
CA VAL A 111 -18.87 -21.59 6.20
C VAL A 111 -17.57 -20.78 6.08
N ILE A 112 -16.83 -20.94 4.98
CA ILE A 112 -15.60 -20.18 4.73
C ILE A 112 -15.87 -18.66 4.77
N VAL A 113 -16.93 -18.19 4.10
CA VAL A 113 -17.31 -16.76 4.10
C VAL A 113 -17.66 -16.26 5.49
N ILE A 114 -18.39 -17.03 6.30
CA ILE A 114 -18.71 -16.64 7.69
C ILE A 114 -17.43 -16.47 8.51
N LEU A 115 -16.49 -17.40 8.40
CA LEU A 115 -15.21 -17.35 9.11
C LEU A 115 -14.36 -16.13 8.70
N MET A 116 -14.45 -15.71 7.43
CA MET A 116 -13.78 -14.50 6.93
C MET A 116 -14.46 -13.21 7.41
N ALA A 117 -15.79 -13.19 7.49
CA ALA A 117 -16.55 -11.99 7.81
C ALA A 117 -16.34 -11.53 9.26
N LEU A 118 -16.29 -12.45 10.23
CA LEU A 118 -16.21 -12.12 11.65
C LEU A 118 -15.02 -11.23 12.05
N PRO A 119 -13.76 -11.57 11.74
CA PRO A 119 -12.62 -10.70 12.06
C PRO A 119 -12.64 -9.41 11.24
N ALA A 120 -13.05 -9.47 9.96
CA ALA A 120 -13.13 -8.29 9.10
C ALA A 120 -14.12 -7.26 9.64
N THR A 121 -15.31 -7.68 10.09
CA THR A 121 -16.31 -6.79 10.68
C THR A 121 -15.79 -6.11 11.94
N LYS A 122 -15.05 -6.82 12.81
CA LYS A 122 -14.46 -6.21 14.01
C LYS A 122 -13.51 -5.05 13.66
N VAL A 123 -12.64 -5.26 12.67
CA VAL A 123 -11.69 -4.24 12.21
C VAL A 123 -12.43 -3.05 11.58
N VAL A 124 -13.43 -3.30 10.73
CA VAL A 124 -14.23 -2.22 10.11
C VAL A 124 -14.96 -1.38 11.16
N VAL A 125 -15.54 -2.02 12.18
CA VAL A 125 -16.20 -1.29 13.29
C VAL A 125 -15.18 -0.42 14.04
N ALA A 126 -14.00 -0.96 14.37
CA ALA A 126 -12.93 -0.20 15.03
C ALA A 126 -12.45 1.00 14.18
N MET A 127 -12.35 0.83 12.86
CA MET A 127 -12.01 1.90 11.92
C MET A 127 -13.03 3.05 11.90
N LYS A 128 -14.31 2.75 12.16
CA LYS A 128 -15.39 3.75 12.13
C LYS A 128 -15.67 4.43 13.46
N ASP A 129 -15.10 3.94 14.56
CA ASP A 129 -15.22 4.61 15.85
C ASP A 129 -14.29 5.83 15.94
N THR A 130 -14.84 7.01 15.63
CA THR A 130 -14.14 8.30 15.69
C THR A 130 -14.34 9.03 17.02
N THR A 131 -14.97 8.39 18.01
CA THR A 131 -15.24 9.01 19.32
C THR A 131 -13.96 9.20 20.15
N ASN A 132 -14.00 10.08 21.16
CA ASN A 132 -12.90 10.30 22.11
C ASN A 132 -11.55 10.65 21.45
N ALA A 133 -11.59 11.53 20.44
CA ALA A 133 -10.38 12.04 19.79
C ALA A 133 -9.65 13.07 20.67
N ASP A 134 -8.33 12.99 20.70
CA ASP A 134 -7.45 13.93 21.39
C ASP A 134 -7.22 15.22 20.56
N LEU A 135 -7.20 15.09 19.23
CA LEU A 135 -7.01 16.17 18.26
C LEU A 135 -7.98 15.97 17.09
N THR A 136 -8.63 17.05 16.65
CA THR A 136 -9.52 17.05 15.48
C THR A 136 -9.00 18.03 14.42
N ILE A 137 -8.74 17.52 13.22
CA ILE A 137 -8.27 18.30 12.07
C ILE A 137 -9.29 18.15 10.95
N LYS A 138 -9.68 19.26 10.34
CA LYS A 138 -10.46 19.24 9.10
C LYS A 138 -9.49 19.23 7.92
N VAL A 139 -9.68 18.26 7.03
CA VAL A 139 -8.93 18.07 5.80
C VAL A 139 -9.82 18.43 4.63
N THR A 140 -9.39 19.41 3.82
CA THR A 140 -10.17 19.90 2.68
C THR A 140 -9.42 19.65 1.38
N GLY A 141 -9.98 18.82 0.49
CA GLY A 141 -9.44 18.58 -0.85
C GLY A 141 -9.73 19.75 -1.80
N MET A 142 -8.71 20.13 -2.57
CA MET A 142 -8.77 21.16 -3.62
C MET A 142 -7.89 20.74 -4.80
N GLN A 143 -8.18 21.18 -6.01
CA GLN A 143 -7.31 21.02 -7.18
C GLN A 143 -6.07 21.93 -7.03
N TRP A 144 -4.83 21.44 -6.84
CA TRP A 144 -4.41 20.08 -6.46
C TRP A 144 -3.51 20.19 -5.22
N LYS A 145 -4.14 20.31 -4.07
CA LYS A 145 -3.56 20.59 -2.75
C LYS A 145 -4.55 20.24 -1.64
N TRP A 146 -4.06 20.17 -0.41
CA TRP A 146 -4.86 19.90 0.77
C TRP A 146 -4.88 21.12 1.71
N GLY A 147 -6.04 21.42 2.27
CA GLY A 147 -6.16 22.38 3.37
C GLY A 147 -6.29 21.64 4.71
N TYR A 148 -5.59 22.11 5.73
CA TYR A 148 -5.64 21.57 7.08
C TYR A 148 -6.05 22.67 8.05
N ASP A 149 -7.16 22.45 8.76
CA ASP A 149 -7.63 23.32 9.84
C ASP A 149 -7.66 22.53 11.15
N TYR A 150 -6.89 22.95 12.15
CA TYR A 150 -6.82 22.32 13.48
C TYR A 150 -7.99 22.87 14.30
N LEU A 151 -9.07 22.10 14.36
CA LEU A 151 -10.34 22.57 14.91
C LEU A 151 -10.43 22.48 16.43
N LYS A 152 -9.78 21.47 17.02
CA LYS A 152 -9.84 21.23 18.47
C LYS A 152 -8.65 20.42 18.94
N GLY A 153 -7.99 20.88 20.01
CA GLY A 153 -6.85 20.18 20.63
C GLY A 153 -5.55 20.96 20.46
N GLU A 154 -4.42 20.27 20.47
CA GLU A 154 -3.11 20.90 20.25
C GLU A 154 -3.05 21.54 18.85
N GLY A 155 -2.65 22.83 18.79
CA GLY A 155 -2.62 23.59 17.55
C GLY A 155 -3.97 24.20 17.12
N GLU A 156 -4.99 24.20 17.99
CA GLU A 156 -6.30 24.78 17.69
C GLU A 156 -6.22 26.22 17.15
N GLY A 157 -6.92 26.47 16.05
CA GLY A 157 -6.92 27.75 15.33
C GLY A 157 -5.88 27.86 14.21
N ILE A 158 -4.95 26.89 14.08
CA ILE A 158 -4.03 26.83 12.95
C ILE A 158 -4.79 26.38 11.69
N GLY A 159 -4.61 27.12 10.59
CA GLY A 159 -5.14 26.79 9.27
C GLY A 159 -4.11 27.09 8.19
N PHE A 160 -3.85 26.14 7.29
CA PHE A 160 -2.90 26.32 6.18
C PHE A 160 -3.22 25.42 4.97
N LEU A 161 -2.58 25.75 3.85
CA LEU A 161 -2.61 24.95 2.63
C LEU A 161 -1.29 24.20 2.47
N SER A 162 -1.39 22.98 1.95
CA SER A 162 -0.29 22.06 1.69
C SER A 162 -0.36 21.60 0.24
N ALA A 163 0.63 21.99 -0.54
CA ALA A 163 0.77 21.61 -1.93
C ALA A 163 2.04 20.78 -2.13
N LEU A 164 2.13 20.08 -3.26
CA LEU A 164 3.38 19.44 -3.68
C LEU A 164 4.50 20.50 -3.69
N ASP A 165 5.66 20.15 -3.11
CA ASP A 165 6.82 21.04 -3.05
C ASP A 165 7.16 21.54 -4.47
N ARG A 166 7.44 22.83 -4.59
CA ARG A 166 7.73 23.47 -5.88
C ARG A 166 8.89 22.80 -6.60
N THR A 167 9.92 22.34 -5.90
CA THR A 167 11.08 21.66 -6.52
C THR A 167 10.67 20.33 -7.16
N GLN A 168 9.72 19.62 -6.54
CA GLN A 168 9.17 18.37 -7.08
C GLN A 168 8.34 18.64 -8.34
N ARG A 169 7.58 19.73 -8.34
CA ARG A 169 6.78 20.18 -9.49
C ARG A 169 7.68 20.55 -10.68
N GLU A 170 8.71 21.34 -10.45
CA GLU A 170 9.68 21.74 -11.48
C GLU A 170 10.39 20.50 -12.06
N MET A 171 10.84 19.59 -11.20
CA MET A 171 11.46 18.33 -11.60
C MET A 171 10.51 17.45 -12.44
N SER A 172 9.24 17.36 -12.06
CA SER A 172 8.24 16.62 -12.84
C SER A 172 7.98 17.24 -14.21
N ASN A 173 7.94 18.58 -14.30
CA ASN A 173 7.77 19.28 -15.58
C ASN A 173 8.95 19.05 -16.52
N ASP A 174 10.16 18.90 -15.96
CA ASP A 174 11.38 18.59 -16.72
C ASP A 174 11.52 17.10 -17.07
N GLY A 175 10.51 16.27 -16.78
CA GLY A 175 10.49 14.84 -17.13
C GLY A 175 10.97 13.90 -16.03
N GLY A 176 10.99 14.36 -14.77
CA GLY A 176 11.34 13.58 -13.58
C GLY A 176 12.84 13.52 -13.27
N PRO A 177 13.22 12.81 -12.19
CA PRO A 177 14.61 12.69 -11.74
C PRO A 177 15.52 12.18 -12.85
N LYS A 178 16.67 12.81 -13.04
CA LYS A 178 17.63 12.41 -14.08
C LYS A 178 18.44 11.20 -13.64
N ALA A 179 19.02 10.50 -14.62
CA ALA A 179 19.89 9.36 -14.34
C ALA A 179 21.04 9.77 -13.41
N GLY A 180 21.07 9.18 -12.22
CA GLY A 180 22.05 9.45 -11.17
C GLY A 180 21.63 10.49 -10.12
N GLU A 181 20.45 11.12 -10.26
CA GLU A 181 19.82 11.90 -9.21
C GLU A 181 19.03 10.98 -8.28
N GLN A 182 19.35 11.01 -6.98
CA GLN A 182 18.61 10.28 -5.95
C GLN A 182 17.60 11.23 -5.29
N VAL A 183 16.32 11.03 -5.59
CA VAL A 183 15.20 11.80 -5.05
C VAL A 183 14.19 10.81 -4.48
N GLU A 184 14.38 10.47 -3.21
CA GLU A 184 13.64 9.38 -2.54
C GLU A 184 12.16 9.73 -2.34
N ASP A 185 11.85 11.01 -2.13
CA ASP A 185 10.50 11.54 -1.88
C ASP A 185 9.85 12.14 -3.13
N TYR A 186 10.27 11.69 -4.32
CA TYR A 186 9.77 12.22 -5.59
C TYR A 186 8.24 12.13 -5.65
N LEU A 187 7.58 13.26 -5.92
CA LEU A 187 6.11 13.43 -5.92
C LEU A 187 5.40 13.20 -4.58
N LEU A 188 6.13 13.08 -3.47
CA LEU A 188 5.58 12.87 -2.13
C LEU A 188 5.83 14.04 -1.18
N LYS A 189 6.92 14.77 -1.39
CA LYS A 189 7.26 15.94 -0.56
C LYS A 189 6.28 17.10 -0.77
N VAL A 190 5.80 17.66 0.33
CA VAL A 190 4.93 18.84 0.37
C VAL A 190 5.64 20.05 0.96
N ASP A 191 5.12 21.25 0.69
CA ASP A 191 5.64 22.50 1.24
C ASP A 191 5.35 22.67 2.74
N HIS A 192 4.15 22.32 3.19
CA HIS A 192 3.70 22.40 4.58
C HIS A 192 3.13 21.05 5.04
N PRO A 193 3.86 20.28 5.87
CA PRO A 193 3.38 19.00 6.38
C PRO A 193 2.29 19.16 7.46
N MET A 194 1.35 18.23 7.53
CA MET A 194 0.42 18.10 8.66
C MET A 194 1.14 17.41 9.83
N VAL A 195 1.27 18.09 10.96
CA VAL A 195 2.01 17.61 12.14
C VAL A 195 1.04 17.20 13.24
N VAL A 196 1.24 16.02 13.81
CA VAL A 196 0.38 15.47 14.86
C VAL A 196 1.19 14.83 15.98
N PRO A 197 0.71 14.83 17.23
CA PRO A 197 1.38 14.15 18.33
C PRO A 197 1.27 12.62 18.21
N VAL A 198 2.38 11.93 18.49
CA VAL A 198 2.41 10.46 18.57
C VAL A 198 1.56 9.95 19.73
N ASN A 199 1.02 8.73 19.61
CA ASN A 199 0.18 8.04 20.61
C ASN A 199 -1.14 8.75 20.96
N LYS A 200 -1.57 9.74 20.17
CA LYS A 200 -2.85 10.43 20.32
C LYS A 200 -3.84 10.03 19.24
N LYS A 201 -5.13 9.94 19.58
CA LYS A 201 -6.21 9.64 18.63
C LYS A 201 -6.53 10.90 17.84
N ILE A 202 -6.15 10.92 16.57
CA ILE A 202 -6.40 12.04 15.67
C ILE A 202 -7.64 11.73 14.86
N ARG A 203 -8.68 12.57 14.96
CA ARG A 203 -9.86 12.53 14.10
C ARG A 203 -9.66 13.46 12.93
N LEU A 204 -9.85 12.94 11.72
CA LEU A 204 -9.82 13.71 10.49
C LEU A 204 -11.24 13.87 9.97
N ILE A 205 -11.65 15.12 9.81
CA ILE A 205 -12.93 15.50 9.23
C ILE A 205 -12.66 15.88 7.77
N THR A 206 -13.07 15.04 6.83
CA THR A 206 -12.66 15.14 5.42
C THR A 206 -13.81 15.67 4.56
N THR A 207 -13.52 16.68 3.73
CA THR A 207 -14.44 17.27 2.73
C THR A 207 -13.65 17.83 1.55
N ALA A 208 -14.32 18.36 0.52
CA ALA A 208 -13.68 19.01 -0.63
C ALA A 208 -14.41 20.30 -1.03
N ASN A 209 -13.68 21.21 -1.69
CA ASN A 209 -14.21 22.49 -2.15
C ASN A 209 -14.59 22.51 -3.65
N ASP A 210 -14.11 21.56 -4.45
CA ASP A 210 -14.28 21.54 -5.90
C ASP A 210 -14.82 20.20 -6.43
N VAL A 211 -13.94 19.22 -6.65
CA VAL A 211 -14.26 17.88 -7.15
C VAL A 211 -14.00 16.85 -6.05
N ILE A 212 -14.23 15.57 -6.35
CA ILE A 212 -13.94 14.50 -5.40
C ILE A 212 -12.42 14.29 -5.36
N HIS A 213 -11.88 14.16 -4.15
CA HIS A 213 -10.51 13.72 -3.86
C HIS A 213 -10.56 12.54 -2.90
N SER A 214 -9.45 11.88 -2.61
CA SER A 214 -9.42 10.89 -1.52
C SER A 214 -8.14 10.96 -0.72
N PHE A 215 -8.30 11.24 0.58
CA PHE A 215 -7.21 11.40 1.51
C PHE A 215 -6.76 10.03 2.02
N MET A 216 -5.50 9.69 1.78
CA MET A 216 -4.95 8.39 2.16
C MET A 216 -3.54 8.54 2.72
N ILE A 217 -3.24 7.79 3.79
CA ILE A 217 -1.88 7.55 4.28
C ILE A 217 -1.73 6.04 4.49
N PRO A 218 -1.04 5.30 3.60
CA PRO A 218 -0.98 3.83 3.63
C PRO A 218 -0.46 3.26 4.95
N SER A 219 0.64 3.81 5.48
CA SER A 219 1.25 3.36 6.74
C SER A 219 0.28 3.50 7.93
N PHE A 220 -0.71 4.38 7.84
CA PHE A 220 -1.75 4.56 8.86
C PHE A 220 -2.98 3.69 8.66
N GLY A 221 -3.13 3.06 7.49
CA GLY A 221 -4.31 2.25 7.16
C GLY A 221 -5.58 3.08 6.98
N ILE A 222 -5.45 4.36 6.64
CA ILE A 222 -6.58 5.28 6.43
C ILE A 222 -6.73 5.64 4.96
N LYS A 223 -7.97 5.62 4.50
CA LYS A 223 -8.43 6.20 3.23
C LYS A 223 -9.85 6.73 3.43
N GLN A 224 -10.11 7.96 3.00
CA GLN A 224 -11.45 8.53 3.06
C GLN A 224 -11.64 9.54 1.93
N ASP A 225 -12.67 9.35 1.08
CA ASP A 225 -12.91 10.32 0.02
C ASP A 225 -13.48 11.61 0.58
N ALA A 226 -12.93 12.70 0.06
CA ALA A 226 -13.30 14.08 0.25
C ALA A 226 -14.34 14.43 -0.82
N ILE A 227 -15.60 14.57 -0.43
CA ILE A 227 -16.72 14.81 -1.36
C ILE A 227 -17.27 16.21 -1.12
N PRO A 228 -17.41 17.06 -2.15
CA PRO A 228 -18.01 18.38 -2.02
C PRO A 228 -19.42 18.30 -1.42
N GLY A 229 -19.70 19.13 -0.41
CA GLY A 229 -21.00 19.18 0.28
C GLY A 229 -21.23 18.07 1.31
N PHE A 230 -20.31 17.13 1.49
CA PHE A 230 -20.37 16.12 2.54
C PHE A 230 -19.16 16.21 3.46
N VAL A 231 -19.39 15.83 4.72
CA VAL A 231 -18.34 15.73 5.73
C VAL A 231 -18.28 14.29 6.19
N ARG A 232 -17.09 13.67 6.10
CA ARG A 232 -16.88 12.28 6.53
C ARG A 232 -15.67 12.18 7.43
N ASP A 233 -15.78 11.33 8.44
CA ASP A 233 -14.74 11.19 9.42
C ASP A 233 -13.96 9.90 9.24
N THR A 234 -12.68 10.00 9.53
CA THR A 234 -11.79 8.87 9.79
C THR A 234 -10.91 9.20 10.99
N TRP A 235 -10.13 8.24 11.48
CA TRP A 235 -9.20 8.48 12.56
C TRP A 235 -7.94 7.62 12.43
N PHE A 236 -6.87 8.04 13.08
CA PHE A 236 -5.68 7.23 13.28
C PHE A 236 -5.01 7.53 14.63
N ARG A 237 -4.14 6.64 15.08
CA ARG A 237 -3.23 6.84 16.22
C ARG A 237 -1.86 6.31 15.83
N ALA A 238 -0.96 7.21 15.48
CA ALA A 238 0.41 6.84 15.12
C ALA A 238 1.17 6.36 16.37
N GLU A 239 1.85 5.22 16.28
CA GLU A 239 2.60 4.61 17.39
C GLU A 239 4.11 4.92 17.32
N LYS A 240 4.57 5.51 16.21
CA LYS A 240 5.97 5.82 15.95
C LYS A 240 6.11 7.23 15.38
N ILE A 241 7.11 7.96 15.85
CA ILE A 241 7.50 9.27 15.30
C ILE A 241 8.17 9.05 13.94
N GLY A 242 7.85 9.90 12.98
CA GLY A 242 8.43 9.89 11.64
C GLY A 242 7.55 10.65 10.65
N ASP A 243 8.06 10.77 9.43
CA ASP A 243 7.29 11.31 8.30
C ASP A 243 6.56 10.17 7.59
N TYR A 244 5.29 10.40 7.26
CA TYR A 244 4.43 9.41 6.61
C TYR A 244 3.75 10.03 5.41
N HIS A 245 3.86 9.33 4.28
CA HIS A 245 3.51 9.90 2.99
C HIS A 245 2.19 9.34 2.48
N GLY A 246 1.46 10.18 1.76
CA GLY A 246 0.16 9.88 1.19
C GLY A 246 0.01 10.54 -0.17
N GLN A 247 -0.91 10.04 -0.98
CA GLN A 247 -1.27 10.62 -2.27
C GLN A 247 -2.79 10.72 -2.37
N CYS A 248 -3.29 11.59 -3.25
CA CYS A 248 -4.68 11.55 -3.63
C CYS A 248 -4.95 10.20 -4.31
N VAL A 249 -6.05 9.53 -3.96
CA VAL A 249 -6.46 8.24 -4.56
C VAL A 249 -7.88 8.25 -5.11
N GLU A 250 -8.31 9.42 -5.59
CA GLU A 250 -9.50 9.60 -6.41
C GLU A 250 -9.17 10.58 -7.54
N LEU A 251 -9.51 10.21 -8.78
CA LEU A 251 -9.18 11.01 -9.96
C LEU A 251 -9.81 12.40 -9.88
N CYS A 252 -8.98 13.42 -9.68
CA CYS A 252 -9.42 14.80 -9.45
C CYS A 252 -8.94 15.80 -10.52
N GLY A 253 -8.49 15.30 -11.69
CA GLY A 253 -8.13 16.12 -12.85
C GLY A 253 -6.67 16.00 -13.26
N LYS A 254 -6.13 17.06 -13.89
CA LYS A 254 -4.81 17.06 -14.56
C LYS A 254 -3.65 16.65 -13.64
N GLU A 255 -3.64 17.13 -12.40
CA GLU A 255 -2.53 16.92 -11.45
C GLU A 255 -2.90 15.96 -10.33
N HIS A 256 -3.68 14.92 -10.66
CA HIS A 256 -4.08 13.87 -9.72
C HIS A 256 -2.88 13.13 -9.11
#